data_AF-A0A8T4ELN6-F1
#
_entry.id   AF-A0A8T4ELN6-F1
#
_cell.length_a   1.000
_cell.length_b   1.000
_cell.length_c   1.000
_cell.angle_alpha   90.00
_cell.angle_beta   90.00
_cell.angle_gamma   90.00
#
_symmetry.space_group_name_H-M   'P 1'
#
loop_
_entity.id
_entity.type
_entity.pdbx_description
1 polymer ?
#
loop_
_entity_poly.entity_id
_entity_poly.type
_entity_poly.pdbx_seq_one_letter_code
_entity_poly.pdbx_strand_id
1 'polypeptide(L)' 'MVKLQFDSNEQFKITLPKPIVLAKKWKKGDELVIELDERGDLLLRKKK' A
#
# COMPACT_ATOMS: atom_id res chain seq x y z
N MET A 1 -14.78 -6.93 -2.27
CA MET A 1 -14.72 -5.65 -3.02
C MET A 1 -14.01 -4.63 -2.15
N VAL A 2 -12.75 -4.30 -2.46
CA VAL A 2 -12.00 -3.28 -1.71
C VAL A 2 -12.44 -1.92 -2.24
N LYS A 3 -13.14 -1.13 -1.43
CA LYS A 3 -13.57 0.22 -1.81
C LYS A 3 -12.34 1.14 -1.74
N LEU A 4 -11.82 1.55 -2.89
CA LEU A 4 -10.75 2.56 -2.95
C LEU A 4 -11.30 3.86 -2.36
N GLN A 5 -10.59 4.41 -1.39
CA GLN A 5 -10.97 5.70 -0.81
C GLN A 5 -10.42 6.80 -1.72
N PHE A 6 -11.32 7.64 -2.21
CA PHE A 6 -10.97 8.87 -2.91
C PHE A 6 -11.03 10.02 -1.91
N ASP A 7 -9.90 10.71 -1.72
CA ASP A 7 -9.83 11.83 -0.78
C ASP A 7 -10.08 13.19 -1.45
N SER A 8 -10.17 14.24 -0.64
CA SER A 8 -10.38 15.62 -1.10
C SER A 8 -9.24 16.17 -1.96
N ASN A 9 -8.10 15.48 -2.01
CA ASN A 9 -6.94 15.82 -2.84
C ASN A 9 -6.93 15.02 -4.15
N GLU A 10 -8.06 14.37 -4.48
CA GLU A 10 -8.23 13.55 -5.67
C GLU A 10 -7.28 12.34 -5.73
N GLN A 11 -6.83 11.85 -4.57
CA GLN A 11 -5.94 10.70 -4.47
C GLN A 11 -6.70 9.42 -4.11
N PHE A 12 -6.39 8.36 -4.84
CA PHE A 12 -6.81 7.01 -4.47
C PHE A 12 -5.91 6.46 -3.37
N LYS A 13 -6.52 5.98 -2.29
CA LYS A 13 -5.83 5.40 -1.14
C LYS A 13 -6.27 3.97 -0.89
N ILE A 14 -5.28 3.15 -0.54
CA ILE A 14 -5.48 1.79 -0.04
C ILE A 14 -5.14 1.78 1.44
N THR A 15 -6.09 1.35 2.26
CA THR A 15 -5.87 1.17 3.68
C THR A 15 -5.20 -0.17 3.92
N LEU A 16 -4.00 -0.15 4.49
CA LEU A 16 -3.29 -1.35 4.90
C LEU A 16 -3.75 -1.79 6.30
N PRO A 17 -4.21 -3.05 6.46
CA PRO A 17 -4.55 -3.59 7.78
C PRO A 17 -3.37 -3.53 8.75
N LYS A 18 -3.62 -3.13 10.00
CA LYS A 18 -2.60 -3.04 11.07
C LYS A 18 -1.73 -4.31 11.19
N PRO A 19 -2.27 -5.55 11.13
CA PRO A 19 -1.45 -6.76 11.22
C PRO A 19 -0.38 -6.86 10.13
N ILE A 20 -0.69 -6.42 8.91
CA ILE A 20 0.26 -6.47 7.78
C ILE A 20 1.41 -5.48 8.02
N VAL A 21 1.08 -4.26 8.43
CA VAL A 21 2.06 -3.21 8.72
C VAL A 21 3.03 -3.67 9.82
N LEU A 22 2.51 -4.29 10.88
CA LEU A 22 3.30 -4.85 11.98
C LEU A 22 4.20 -6.01 11.53
N ALA A 23 3.64 -6.98 10.80
CA ALA A 23 4.41 -8.12 10.29
C ALA A 23 5.54 -7.71 9.34
N LYS A 24 5.32 -6.68 8.53
CA LYS A 24 6.31 -6.11 7.61
C LYS A 24 7.26 -5.10 8.26
N LYS A 25 7.06 -4.77 9.54
CA LYS A 25 7.82 -3.75 10.30
C LYS A 25 7.86 -2.39 9.60
N TRP A 26 6.77 -2.04 8.91
CA TRP A 26 6.62 -0.74 8.27
C TRP A 26 6.28 0.33 9.30
N LYS A 27 6.82 1.53 9.11
CA LYS A 27 6.63 2.70 9.98
C LYS A 27 6.12 3.89 9.16
N LYS A 28 5.45 4.83 9.84
CA LYS A 28 5.03 6.08 9.21
C LYS A 28 6.28 6.81 8.69
N GLY A 29 6.25 7.22 7.43
CA GLY A 29 7.38 7.86 6.74
C GLY A 29 8.30 6.90 6.00
N ASP A 30 8.10 5.58 6.12
CA ASP A 30 8.80 4.63 5.26
C ASP A 30 8.35 4.80 3.80
N GLU A 31 9.31 4.82 2.88
CA GLU A 31 9.02 4.77 1.45
C GLU A 31 8.78 3.33 1.00
N LEU A 32 7.69 3.13 0.26
CA LEU A 32 7.34 1.85 -0.35
C LEU A 32 7.43 1.96 -1.87
N VAL A 33 7.98 0.92 -2.50
CA VAL A 33 7.92 0.69 -3.94
C VAL A 33 6.67 -0.12 -4.23
N ILE A 34 5.90 0.32 -5.23
CA ILE A 34 4.69 -0.35 -5.70
C ILE A 34 4.94 -0.82 -7.13
N GLU A 35 4.72 -2.10 -7.38
CA GLU A 35 4.90 -2.75 -8.67
C GLU A 35 3.63 -3.52 -9.03
N LEU A 36 3.34 -3.67 -10.33
CA LEU A 36 2.34 -4.61 -10.84
C LEU A 36 3.07 -5.86 -11.31
N ASP A 37 2.62 -7.03 -10.87
CA ASP A 37 3.15 -8.30 -11.36
C ASP A 37 2.48 -8.74 -12.68
N GLU A 38 2.93 -9.87 -13.22
CA GLU A 38 2.43 -10.43 -14.48
C GLU A 38 0.95 -10.86 -14.42
N ARG A 39 0.40 -11.02 -13.21
CA ARG A 39 -1.02 -11.36 -12.97
C ARG A 39 -1.86 -10.10 -12.77
N GLY A 40 -1.23 -8.93 -12.70
CA GLY A 40 -1.88 -7.66 -12.38
C GLY A 40 -2.08 -7.45 -10.88
N ASP A 41 -1.41 -8.22 -10.03
CA ASP A 41 -1.44 -8.02 -8.58
C ASP A 41 -0.50 -6.89 -8.17
N LEU A 42 -0.93 -6.06 -7.21
CA LEU A 42 -0.12 -4.99 -6.64
C LEU A 42 0.86 -5.56 -5.60
N LEU A 43 2.16 -5.47 -5.90
CA LEU A 43 3.25 -5.80 -5.00
C LEU A 43 3.77 -4.54 -4.30
N LEU A 44 3.72 -4.53 -2.96
CA LEU A 44 4.29 -3.46 -2.13
C LEU A 44 5.56 -3.95 -1.43
N ARG A 45 6.66 -3.20 -1.59
CA ARG A 45 7.98 -3.52 -1.02
C ARG A 45 8.56 -2.29 -0.33
N LYS A 46 9.33 -2.48 0.75
CA LYS A 46 10.05 -1.36 1.37
C LYS A 46 11.21 -0.95 0.48
N LYS A 47 11.38 0.35 0.23
CA LYS A 47 12.56 0.88 -0.47
C LYS A 47 13.77 0.69 0.44
N LYS A 48 14.85 0.11 -0.08
CA LYS A 48 16.09 -0.16 0.68
C LYS A 48 16.74 1.13 1.14
#